data_AF-A0A2E4N2K4-F1
#
_entry.id   AF-A0A2E4N2K4-F1
#
_cell.length_a   1.000
_cell.length_b   1.000
_cell.length_c   1.000
_cell.angle_alpha   90.00
_cell.angle_beta   90.00
_cell.angle_gamma   90.00
#
_symmetry.space_group_name_H-M   'P 1'
#
loop_
_entity.id
_entity.type
_entity.pdbx_description
1 polymer ?
#
loop_
_entity_poly.entity_id
_entity_poly.type
_entity_poly.pdbx_seq_one_letter_code
_entity_poly.pdbx_strand_id
1 'polypeptide(L)'
;RSGSGRNNLCIGALIAEDGTGGPTVGGQWADIWMQVGLNGDFNRDGEVGFADFLEFAGVFGQSSPAGSAEAKYDLDRSGDIGFGDFLIFAGVFGSTV
;
A
#
# COMPACT_ATOMS: atom_id res chain seq x y z
N ARG A 1 13.84 6.59 -27.20
CA ARG A 1 14.58 5.70 -26.28
C ARG A 1 13.96 5.91 -24.89
N SER A 2 12.82 5.26 -24.64
CA SER A 2 12.67 4.11 -23.72
C SER A 2 13.42 4.27 -22.39
N GLY A 3 12.66 4.28 -21.28
CA GLY A 3 13.17 4.05 -19.93
C GLY A 3 12.70 5.04 -18.86
N SER A 4 11.40 5.15 -18.58
CA SER A 4 10.94 5.73 -17.29
C SER A 4 10.60 4.58 -16.35
N GLY A 5 11.63 4.07 -15.66
CA GLY A 5 11.46 3.26 -14.47
C GLY A 5 10.92 4.17 -13.36
N ARG A 6 9.62 4.12 -13.12
CA ARG A 6 9.02 4.73 -11.94
C ARG A 6 9.13 3.70 -10.82
N ASN A 7 10.30 3.70 -10.19
CA ASN A 7 10.56 2.96 -8.97
C ASN A 7 9.61 3.48 -7.90
N ASN A 8 9.00 2.55 -7.14
CA ASN A 8 8.11 2.80 -6.00
C ASN A 8 8.70 3.84 -5.02
N LEU A 9 8.40 5.12 -5.25
CA LEU A 9 8.84 6.22 -4.41
C LEU A 9 7.80 6.42 -3.32
N CYS A 10 8.18 5.95 -2.13
CA CYS A 10 7.61 6.28 -0.84
C CYS A 10 7.22 7.77 -0.74
N ILE A 11 6.08 8.02 -0.11
CA ILE A 11 5.38 9.31 0.07
C ILE A 11 6.17 10.35 0.92
N GLY A 12 7.50 10.21 1.05
CA GLY A 12 8.36 11.21 1.69
C GLY A 12 9.01 12.21 0.74
N ALA A 13 8.96 12.00 -0.58
CA ALA A 13 9.78 12.76 -1.54
C ALA A 13 9.02 13.77 -2.41
N LEU A 14 7.70 13.94 -2.22
CA LEU A 14 6.87 14.78 -3.09
C LEU A 14 5.97 15.76 -2.32
N ILE A 15 6.57 16.50 -1.40
CA ILE A 15 5.99 17.75 -0.89
C ILE A 15 7.09 18.81 -0.93
N ALA A 16 7.23 19.44 -2.10
CA ALA A 16 7.74 20.80 -2.14
C ALA A 16 6.54 21.70 -1.88
N GLU A 17 6.49 22.27 -0.67
CA GLU A 17 5.44 23.18 -0.25
C GLU A 17 5.58 24.50 -1.04
N ASP A 18 4.65 24.80 -1.96
CA ASP A 18 4.70 26.06 -2.73
C ASP A 18 4.17 27.29 -1.96
N GLY A 19 3.91 27.14 -0.66
CA GLY A 19 3.50 28.23 0.22
C GLY A 19 2.04 28.67 0.08
N THR A 20 1.19 27.96 -0.68
CA THR A 20 -0.23 28.34 -0.85
C THR A 20 -1.22 27.67 0.10
N GLY A 21 -0.76 26.83 1.03
CA GLY A 21 -1.64 26.22 2.03
C GLY A 21 -2.68 25.29 1.40
N GLY A 22 -2.21 24.11 0.97
CA GLY A 22 -3.05 22.99 0.53
C GLY A 22 -3.24 22.89 -0.99
N PRO A 23 -3.12 21.70 -1.59
CA PRO A 23 -3.19 21.57 -3.04
C PRO A 23 -4.64 21.56 -3.56
N THR A 24 -4.91 22.42 -4.54
CA THR A 24 -6.16 22.48 -5.32
C THR A 24 -5.90 22.31 -6.83
N VAL A 25 -5.89 21.08 -7.35
CA VAL A 25 -6.10 20.63 -8.77
C VAL A 25 -7.38 19.78 -9.04
N GLY A 26 -8.44 20.36 -9.58
CA GLY A 26 -9.76 19.71 -9.74
C GLY A 26 -9.74 18.23 -10.15
N GLY A 27 -10.20 17.36 -9.24
CA GLY A 27 -10.60 15.98 -9.54
C GLY A 27 -9.53 14.87 -9.47
N GLN A 28 -8.26 15.15 -9.17
CA GLN A 28 -7.22 14.10 -9.14
C GLN A 28 -6.29 14.13 -7.90
N TRP A 29 -6.79 14.54 -6.73
CA TRP A 29 -6.12 14.25 -5.45
C TRP A 29 -6.71 13.05 -4.72
N ALA A 30 -7.84 12.52 -5.19
CA ALA A 30 -8.37 11.27 -4.68
C ALA A 30 -7.36 10.14 -4.95
N ASP A 31 -6.82 10.03 -6.17
CA ASP A 31 -5.92 8.91 -6.52
C ASP A 31 -4.52 8.99 -5.89
N ILE A 32 -4.12 10.17 -5.42
CA ILE A 32 -2.79 10.40 -4.80
C ILE A 32 -2.84 10.16 -3.28
N TRP A 33 -4.02 10.30 -2.66
CA TRP A 33 -4.26 9.91 -1.26
C TRP A 33 -5.09 8.61 -1.12
N MET A 34 -5.60 8.04 -2.22
CA MET A 34 -6.18 6.68 -2.30
C MET A 34 -5.13 5.60 -2.55
N GLN A 35 -3.85 5.96 -2.68
CA GLN A 35 -2.77 4.99 -2.53
C GLN A 35 -2.40 4.74 -1.06
N VAL A 36 -3.37 4.97 -0.16
CA VAL A 36 -3.25 4.77 1.29
C VAL A 36 -4.45 3.96 1.83
N GLY A 37 -5.37 3.48 0.97
CA GLY A 37 -6.68 2.94 1.36
C GLY A 37 -6.94 1.44 1.13
N LEU A 38 -5.97 0.66 0.62
CA LEU A 38 -6.14 -0.76 0.25
C LEU A 38 -5.21 -1.70 1.05
N ASN A 39 -4.89 -1.39 2.31
CA ASN A 39 -3.87 -2.14 3.08
C ASN A 39 -4.19 -3.64 3.32
N GLY A 40 -5.36 -4.14 2.90
CA GLY A 40 -5.71 -5.54 3.05
C GLY A 40 -6.54 -6.14 1.91
N ASP A 41 -6.92 -5.39 0.88
CA ASP A 41 -7.60 -5.94 -0.31
C ASP A 41 -6.53 -6.29 -1.35
N PHE A 42 -5.93 -7.47 -1.17
CA PHE A 42 -4.80 -7.95 -1.96
C PHE A 42 -5.23 -8.54 -3.29
N ASN A 43 -6.47 -9.05 -3.36
CA ASN A 43 -7.05 -9.67 -4.55
C ASN A 43 -7.84 -8.67 -5.43
N ARG A 44 -8.12 -7.47 -4.92
CA ARG A 44 -8.84 -6.35 -5.56
C ARG A 44 -10.31 -6.64 -5.85
N ASP A 45 -10.97 -7.38 -4.96
CA ASP A 45 -12.40 -7.67 -5.08
C ASP A 45 -13.29 -6.60 -4.41
N GLY A 46 -12.69 -5.60 -3.75
CA GLY A 46 -13.38 -4.50 -3.08
C GLY A 46 -13.76 -4.82 -1.63
N GLU A 47 -13.37 -5.98 -1.11
CA GLU A 47 -13.51 -6.37 0.29
C GLU A 47 -12.15 -6.75 0.88
N VAL A 48 -11.92 -6.43 2.15
CA VAL A 48 -10.81 -7.01 2.92
C VAL A 48 -11.33 -8.29 3.59
N GLY A 49 -11.27 -9.39 2.86
CA GLY A 49 -11.99 -10.61 3.19
C GLY A 49 -11.11 -11.80 3.55
N PHE A 50 -11.75 -12.96 3.66
CA PHE A 50 -11.05 -14.22 3.91
C PHE A 50 -10.12 -14.62 2.76
N ALA A 51 -10.44 -14.24 1.52
CA ALA A 51 -9.58 -14.47 0.37
C ALA A 51 -8.23 -13.74 0.52
N ASP A 52 -8.25 -12.50 0.98
CA ASP A 52 -7.03 -11.73 1.25
C ASP A 52 -6.22 -12.29 2.41
N PHE A 53 -6.91 -12.79 3.45
CA PHE A 53 -6.24 -13.50 4.54
C PHE A 53 -5.48 -14.73 4.03
N LEU A 54 -6.05 -15.51 3.11
CA LEU A 54 -5.37 -16.66 2.53
C LEU A 54 -4.17 -16.26 1.69
N GLU A 55 -4.26 -15.17 0.92
CA GLU A 55 -3.10 -14.61 0.20
C GLU A 55 -1.99 -14.19 1.16
N PHE A 56 -2.33 -13.44 2.22
CA PHE A 56 -1.39 -12.98 3.24
C PHE A 56 -0.74 -14.14 3.99
N ALA A 57 -1.52 -15.14 4.42
CA ALA A 57 -1.01 -16.31 5.11
C ALA A 57 -0.04 -17.13 4.25
N GLY A 58 -0.21 -17.12 2.93
CA GLY A 58 0.70 -17.80 2.00
C GLY A 58 2.12 -17.22 1.97
N VAL A 59 2.28 -15.95 2.35
CA VAL A 59 3.57 -15.24 2.35
C VAL A 59 4.09 -14.87 3.74
N PHE A 60 3.37 -15.25 4.79
CA PHE A 60 3.73 -14.93 6.17
C PHE A 60 5.11 -15.50 6.55
N GLY A 61 5.95 -14.66 7.15
CA GLY A 61 7.32 -14.98 7.56
C GLY A 61 8.37 -14.86 6.44
N GLN A 62 7.98 -14.43 5.23
CA GLN A 62 8.91 -14.16 4.14
C GLN A 62 9.49 -12.75 4.24
N SER A 63 10.70 -12.55 3.71
CA SER A 63 11.27 -11.21 3.54
C SER A 63 10.63 -10.50 2.34
N SER A 64 10.47 -9.19 2.47
CA SER A 64 9.80 -8.33 1.49
C SER A 64 10.71 -7.16 1.07
N PRO A 65 11.73 -7.44 0.24
CA PRO A 65 12.59 -6.37 -0.27
C PRO A 65 11.78 -5.41 -1.15
N ALA A 66 12.12 -4.13 -1.07
CA ALA A 66 11.44 -3.09 -1.84
C ALA A 66 11.44 -3.42 -3.35
N GLY A 67 10.24 -3.41 -3.95
CA GLY A 67 10.04 -3.72 -5.37
C GLY A 67 9.83 -5.20 -5.70
N SER A 68 9.81 -6.09 -4.71
CA SER A 68 9.34 -7.47 -4.85
C SER A 68 7.83 -7.56 -5.07
N ALA A 69 7.33 -8.72 -5.47
CA ALA A 69 5.88 -8.96 -5.55
C ALA A 69 5.24 -8.99 -4.15
N GLU A 70 6.05 -9.36 -3.16
CA GLU A 70 5.71 -9.51 -1.75
C GLU A 70 5.59 -8.15 -1.04
N ALA A 71 6.14 -7.08 -1.62
CA ALA A 71 6.10 -5.71 -1.10
C ALA A 71 4.68 -5.17 -0.82
N LYS A 72 3.63 -5.79 -1.37
CA LYS A 72 2.25 -5.42 -1.07
C LYS A 72 1.76 -5.94 0.28
N TYR A 73 2.41 -6.96 0.84
CA TYR A 73 2.03 -7.60 2.11
C TYR A 73 2.84 -7.08 3.32
N ASP A 74 3.94 -6.35 3.08
CA ASP A 74 4.72 -5.62 4.11
C ASP A 74 4.13 -4.23 4.32
N LEU A 75 3.13 -4.17 5.19
CA LEU A 75 2.29 -3.02 5.48
C LEU A 75 2.98 -2.03 6.43
N ASP A 76 3.83 -2.51 7.33
CA ASP A 76 4.60 -1.66 8.24
C ASP A 76 5.96 -1.21 7.67
N ARG A 77 6.35 -1.76 6.52
CA ARG A 77 7.61 -1.48 5.79
C ARG A 77 8.85 -1.86 6.58
N SER A 78 8.76 -2.91 7.39
CA SER A 78 9.89 -3.45 8.14
C SER A 78 10.89 -4.19 7.24
N GLY A 79 10.47 -4.59 6.03
CA GLY A 79 11.25 -5.42 5.11
C GLY A 79 11.00 -6.91 5.29
N ASP A 80 10.11 -7.30 6.20
CA ASP A 80 9.65 -8.68 6.42
C ASP A 80 8.12 -8.69 6.56
N ILE A 81 7.46 -9.77 6.12
CA ILE A 81 6.02 -9.95 6.28
C ILE A 81 5.78 -10.71 7.58
N GLY A 82 5.43 -9.99 8.63
CA GLY A 82 5.39 -10.50 9.98
C GLY A 82 4.14 -10.14 10.76
N PHE A 83 4.27 -10.24 12.08
CA PHE A 83 3.16 -9.99 12.99
C PHE A 83 2.74 -8.52 13.02
N GLY A 84 3.66 -7.59 12.74
CA GLY A 84 3.34 -6.16 12.60
C GLY A 84 2.33 -5.94 11.47
N ASP A 85 2.58 -6.51 10.30
CA ASP A 85 1.68 -6.46 9.15
C ASP A 85 0.34 -7.12 9.44
N PHE A 86 0.36 -8.27 10.11
CA PHE A 86 -0.88 -8.96 10.50
C PHE A 86 -1.79 -8.08 11.37
N LEU A 87 -1.22 -7.34 12.33
CA LEU A 87 -2.02 -6.45 13.18
C LEU A 87 -2.63 -5.28 12.39
N ILE A 88 -1.91 -4.77 11.38
CA ILE A 88 -2.44 -3.74 10.48
C ILE A 88 -3.56 -4.31 9.62
N PHE A 89 -3.36 -5.48 9.02
CA PHE A 89 -4.36 -6.20 8.23
C PHE A 89 -5.62 -6.49 9.06
N ALA A 90 -5.46 -7.02 10.28
CA ALA A 90 -6.57 -7.31 11.18
C ALA A 90 -7.37 -6.06 11.57
N GLY A 91 -6.72 -4.88 11.59
CA GLY A 91 -7.39 -3.61 11.86
C GLY A 91 -8.38 -3.17 10.78
N VAL A 92 -8.25 -3.69 9.56
CA VAL A 92 -9.12 -3.35 8.41
C VAL A 92 -9.97 -4.54 7.94
N PHE A 93 -9.86 -5.71 8.55
CA PHE A 93 -10.57 -6.92 8.15
C PHE A 93 -12.10 -6.77 8.20
N GLY A 94 -12.78 -7.22 7.14
CA GLY A 94 -14.24 -7.10 6.96
C GLY A 94 -14.71 -5.75 6.43
N SER A 95 -13.79 -4.86 6.03
CA SER A 95 -14.13 -3.57 5.42
C SER A 95 -14.33 -3.69 3.91
N THR A 96 -15.13 -2.80 3.34
CA THR A 96 -15.25 -2.60 1.88
C THR A 96 -14.41 -1.39 1.47
N VAL A 97 -13.80 -1.44 0.29
CA VAL A 97 -12.88 -0.39 -0.23
C VAL A 97 -13.47 0.38 -1.41
#